data_AF-A0A950L4I1-F1
#
_entry.id   AF-A0A950L4I1-F1
#
_cell.length_a   1.000
_cell.length_b   1.000
_cell.length_c   1.000
_cell.angle_alpha   90.00
_cell.angle_beta   90.00
_cell.angle_gamma   90.00
#
_symmetry.space_group_name_H-M   'P 1'
#
loop_
_entity.id
_entity.type
_entity.pdbx_description
1 polymer ?
#
loop_
_entity_poly.entity_id
_entity_poly.type
_entity_poly.pdbx_seq_one_letter_code
_entity_poly.pdbx_strand_id
1 'polypeptide(L)'
;TPSPFVALVLSLSGAVSGALILFLISELGKLAFGRYKVRLDSPAGFSFHVLPPEERQILIDGESFLWSEHFFRQSDRIIIHADQANINGTEYENIELTFLYDRLVTARETVPLDHLTHLSGRTAFAQFPREAMGFGDVKLLAAIGTFVGWKGILFTIAAASFLGATFGIIAIASGKRERSAKIPFGPYLAMAAVIWLFWGGSLVSLYRETLLRL
;
A
#
# COMPACT_ATOMS: atom_id res chain seq x y z
N THR A 1 -6.85 20.00 38.56
CA THR A 1 -7.10 18.80 37.72
C THR A 1 -8.32 19.06 36.86
N PRO A 2 -8.31 18.79 35.55
CA PRO A 2 -9.52 18.93 34.73
C PRO A 2 -10.61 17.99 35.24
N SER A 3 -11.88 18.40 35.12
CA SER A 3 -12.99 17.53 35.49
C SER A 3 -13.00 16.27 34.60
N PRO A 4 -13.47 15.11 35.11
CA PRO A 4 -13.54 13.88 34.31
C PRO A 4 -14.28 14.05 32.99
N PHE A 5 -15.28 14.93 32.96
CA PHE A 5 -16.02 15.29 31.76
C PHE A 5 -15.16 16.03 30.72
N VAL A 6 -14.33 16.99 31.16
CA VAL A 6 -13.40 17.71 30.27
C VAL A 6 -12.32 16.76 29.73
N ALA A 7 -11.83 15.83 30.55
CA ALA A 7 -10.89 14.80 30.11
C ALA A 7 -11.51 13.87 29.05
N LEU A 8 -12.78 13.48 29.23
CA LEU A 8 -13.52 12.66 28.28
C LEU A 8 -13.68 13.37 26.92
N VAL A 9 -14.12 14.64 26.94
CA VAL A 9 -14.31 15.44 25.72
C VAL A 9 -12.99 15.67 24.98
N LEU A 10 -11.91 15.96 25.71
CA LEU A 10 -10.58 16.11 25.13
C LEU A 10 -10.10 14.81 24.45
N SER A 11 -10.28 13.66 25.11
CA SER A 11 -9.93 12.36 24.54
C SER A 11 -10.76 12.02 23.29
N LEU A 12 -12.07 12.27 23.31
CA LEU A 12 -12.94 12.06 22.14
C LEU A 12 -12.54 12.97 20.97
N SER A 13 -12.33 14.26 21.24
CA SER A 13 -11.93 15.22 20.20
C SER A 13 -10.56 14.87 19.59
N GLY A 14 -9.63 14.38 20.41
CA GLY A 14 -8.33 13.87 19.97
C GLY A 14 -8.46 12.63 19.09
N ALA A 15 -9.31 11.68 19.47
CA ALA A 15 -9.58 10.47 18.70
C ALA A 15 -10.20 10.78 17.33
N VAL A 16 -11.22 11.65 17.30
CA VAL A 16 -11.88 12.08 16.05
C VAL A 16 -10.91 12.83 15.14
N SER A 17 -10.13 13.77 15.69
CA SER A 17 -9.14 14.53 14.92
C SER A 17 -8.02 13.63 14.37
N GLY A 18 -7.57 12.66 15.17
CA GLY A 18 -6.59 11.66 14.76
C GLY A 18 -7.13 10.79 13.61
N ALA A 19 -8.36 10.29 13.74
CA ALA A 19 -9.01 9.51 12.69
C ALA A 19 -9.19 10.32 11.39
N LEU A 20 -9.58 11.59 11.48
CA LEU A 20 -9.72 12.48 10.34
C LEU A 20 -8.38 12.71 9.61
N ILE A 21 -7.30 12.92 10.38
CA ILE A 21 -5.96 13.10 9.81
C ILE A 21 -5.46 11.82 9.15
N LEU A 22 -5.68 10.65 9.76
CA LEU A 22 -5.35 9.38 9.13
C LEU A 22 -6.11 9.15 7.84
N PHE A 23 -7.40 9.50 7.83
CA PHE A 23 -8.22 9.47 6.63
C PHE A 23 -7.66 10.40 5.54
N LEU A 24 -7.35 11.65 5.88
CA LEU A 24 -6.77 12.62 4.96
C LEU A 24 -5.41 12.19 4.40
N ILE A 25 -4.51 11.70 5.26
CA ILE A 25 -3.18 11.22 4.82
C ILE A 25 -3.33 10.01 3.90
N SER A 26 -4.25 9.09 4.23
CA SER A 26 -4.57 7.96 3.36
C SER A 26 -5.09 8.43 2.00
N GLU A 27 -6.03 9.38 1.99
CA GLU A 27 -6.63 9.90 0.75
C GLU A 27 -5.61 10.66 -0.12
N LEU A 28 -4.77 11.49 0.51
CA LEU A 28 -3.69 12.19 -0.17
C LEU A 28 -2.63 11.23 -0.69
N GLY A 29 -2.30 10.16 0.06
CA GLY A 29 -1.44 9.09 -0.42
C GLY A 29 -1.99 8.38 -1.65
N LYS A 30 -3.31 8.12 -1.68
CA LYS A 30 -4.00 7.55 -2.85
C LYS A 30 -3.88 8.46 -4.08
N LEU A 31 -4.04 9.77 -3.89
CA LEU A 31 -3.91 10.76 -4.97
C LEU A 31 -2.47 10.93 -5.45
N ALA A 32 -1.50 10.93 -4.53
CA ALA A 32 -0.10 11.21 -4.83
C ALA A 32 0.64 10.03 -5.47
N PHE A 33 0.37 8.79 -5.05
CA PHE A 33 1.15 7.61 -5.47
C PHE A 33 0.50 6.77 -6.57
N GLY A 34 -0.77 7.01 -6.91
CA GLY A 34 -1.42 6.57 -8.13
C GLY A 34 -1.25 5.08 -8.48
N ARG A 35 -1.29 4.76 -9.77
CA ARG A 35 -1.11 3.39 -10.31
C ARG A 35 0.33 3.24 -10.81
N TYR A 36 0.99 2.12 -10.52
CA TYR A 36 2.31 1.86 -11.10
C TYR A 36 2.18 1.07 -12.40
N LYS A 37 2.93 1.51 -13.41
CA LYS A 37 2.98 0.88 -14.73
C LYS A 37 4.28 0.09 -14.82
N VAL A 38 4.18 -1.21 -15.06
CA VAL A 38 5.33 -2.07 -15.35
C VAL A 38 5.37 -2.22 -16.86
N ARG A 39 6.34 -1.56 -17.49
CA ARG A 39 6.68 -1.81 -18.89
C ARG A 39 7.79 -2.83 -18.90
N LEU A 40 7.55 -3.95 -19.58
CA LEU A 40 8.55 -5.00 -19.76
C LEU A 40 9.44 -4.60 -20.95
N ASP A 41 10.74 -4.88 -20.86
CA ASP A 41 11.70 -4.57 -21.92
C ASP A 41 11.50 -5.43 -23.17
N SER A 42 10.85 -6.59 -23.03
CA SER A 42 10.42 -7.44 -24.13
C SER A 42 9.07 -8.11 -23.82
N PRO A 43 8.28 -8.50 -24.84
CA PRO A 43 7.00 -9.17 -24.62
C PRO A 43 7.19 -10.50 -23.88
N ALA A 44 6.78 -10.56 -22.62
CA ALA A 44 6.92 -11.73 -21.77
C ALA A 44 5.65 -12.57 -21.77
N GLY A 45 5.81 -13.87 -21.51
CA GLY A 45 4.67 -14.76 -21.29
C GLY A 45 3.99 -14.42 -19.97
N PHE A 46 2.66 -14.42 -19.96
CA PHE A 46 1.88 -14.41 -18.72
C PHE A 46 0.91 -15.60 -18.66
N SER A 47 0.60 -16.06 -17.45
CA SER A 47 -0.40 -17.10 -17.21
C SER A 47 -1.12 -16.88 -15.89
N PHE A 48 -2.39 -17.27 -15.84
CA PHE A 48 -3.19 -17.25 -14.63
C PHE A 48 -3.30 -18.65 -14.05
N HIS A 49 -3.10 -18.77 -12.74
CA HIS A 49 -3.25 -20.03 -12.01
C HIS A 49 -3.97 -19.81 -10.69
N VAL A 50 -4.72 -20.83 -10.26
CA VAL A 50 -5.29 -20.93 -8.92
C VAL A 50 -4.49 -21.97 -8.15
N LEU A 51 -3.78 -21.52 -7.11
CA LEU A 51 -3.03 -22.35 -6.17
C LEU A 51 -3.97 -22.88 -5.07
N PRO A 52 -3.75 -24.11 -4.57
CA PRO A 52 -4.36 -24.57 -3.33
C PRO A 52 -3.87 -23.70 -2.15
N PRO A 53 -4.73 -23.28 -1.19
CA PRO A 53 -6.10 -23.72 -0.95
C PRO A 53 -7.22 -22.92 -1.63
N GLU A 54 -6.91 -21.84 -2.37
CA GLU A 54 -7.81 -21.05 -3.25
C GLU A 54 -7.15 -19.70 -3.65
N GLU A 55 -5.81 -19.63 -3.65
CA GLU A 55 -5.08 -18.38 -3.90
C GLU A 55 -4.81 -18.19 -5.39
N ARG A 56 -5.19 -17.04 -5.95
CA ARG A 56 -5.00 -16.74 -7.37
C ARG A 56 -3.65 -16.08 -7.58
N GLN A 57 -2.99 -16.39 -8.69
CA GLN A 57 -1.75 -15.72 -9.11
C GLN A 57 -1.71 -15.46 -10.61
N ILE A 58 -1.06 -14.37 -11.02
CA ILE A 58 -0.58 -14.16 -12.39
C ILE A 58 0.92 -14.40 -12.37
N LEU A 59 1.39 -15.30 -13.23
CA LEU A 59 2.81 -15.39 -13.55
C LEU A 59 3.08 -14.43 -14.71
N ILE A 60 4.05 -13.54 -14.59
CA ILE A 60 4.53 -12.69 -15.70
C ILE A 60 6.05 -12.80 -15.72
N ASP A 61 6.62 -13.26 -16.83
CA ASP A 61 8.06 -13.45 -16.98
C ASP A 61 8.69 -14.34 -15.88
N GLY A 62 7.93 -15.31 -15.36
CA GLY A 62 8.35 -16.18 -14.25
C GLY A 62 8.23 -15.56 -12.86
N GLU A 63 7.91 -14.27 -12.73
CA GLU A 63 7.56 -13.64 -11.45
C GLU A 63 6.11 -13.94 -11.08
N SER A 64 5.87 -14.27 -9.81
CA SER A 64 4.52 -14.53 -9.28
C SER A 64 3.91 -13.29 -8.66
N PHE A 65 2.71 -12.95 -9.12
CA PHE A 65 1.88 -11.87 -8.60
C PHE A 65 0.63 -12.47 -7.96
N LEU A 66 0.65 -12.59 -6.63
CA LEU A 66 -0.48 -13.10 -5.84
C LEU A 66 -1.63 -12.08 -5.80
N TRP A 67 -2.87 -12.58 -5.91
CA TRP A 67 -4.08 -11.73 -5.83
C TRP A 67 -4.16 -11.00 -4.49
N SER A 68 -3.87 -11.70 -3.40
CA SER A 68 -3.89 -11.20 -2.02
C SER A 68 -2.94 -10.02 -1.79
N GLU A 69 -1.86 -9.93 -2.59
CA GLU A 69 -0.86 -8.88 -2.52
C GLU A 69 -1.18 -7.66 -3.38
N HIS A 70 -2.17 -7.73 -4.26
CA HIS A 70 -2.43 -6.70 -5.27
C HIS A 70 -3.87 -6.19 -5.23
N PHE A 71 -4.84 -7.03 -4.88
CA PHE A 71 -6.23 -6.61 -4.71
C PHE A 71 -6.57 -6.46 -3.23
N PHE A 72 -6.46 -5.23 -2.74
CA PHE A 72 -6.84 -4.88 -1.36
C PHE A 72 -8.25 -4.31 -1.30
N ARG A 73 -8.79 -3.86 -2.44
CA ARG A 73 -10.12 -3.29 -2.60
C ARG A 73 -10.85 -3.91 -3.78
N GLN A 74 -12.18 -3.88 -3.72
CA GLN A 74 -13.03 -4.31 -4.84
C GLN A 74 -12.88 -3.44 -6.10
N SER A 75 -12.40 -2.19 -5.95
CA SER A 75 -12.17 -1.27 -7.07
C SER A 75 -10.78 -1.38 -7.69
N ASP A 76 -9.87 -2.15 -7.06
CA ASP A 76 -8.54 -2.39 -7.61
C ASP A 76 -8.66 -3.16 -8.91
N ARG A 77 -7.79 -2.84 -9.85
CA ARG A 77 -7.80 -3.39 -11.19
C ARG A 77 -6.39 -3.55 -11.72
N ILE A 78 -6.10 -4.73 -12.24
CA ILE A 78 -4.88 -5.02 -12.99
C ILE A 78 -5.23 -4.96 -14.46
N ILE A 79 -4.49 -4.19 -15.24
CA ILE A 79 -4.72 -4.04 -16.68
C ILE A 79 -3.51 -4.62 -17.41
N ILE A 80 -3.73 -5.66 -18.19
CA ILE A 80 -2.70 -6.30 -19.02
C ILE A 80 -3.07 -6.06 -20.47
N HIS A 81 -2.14 -5.46 -21.23
CA HIS A 81 -2.29 -5.35 -22.68
C HIS A 81 -1.59 -6.55 -23.30
N ALA A 82 -2.37 -7.48 -23.81
CA ALA A 82 -1.87 -8.73 -24.36
C ALA A 82 -1.79 -8.62 -25.89
N ASP A 83 -0.61 -8.87 -26.45
CA ASP A 83 -0.42 -8.97 -27.91
C ASP A 83 -1.19 -10.20 -28.43
N GLN A 84 -1.13 -11.29 -27.66
CA GLN A 84 -1.89 -12.51 -27.85
C GLN A 84 -2.35 -13.03 -26.49
N ALA A 85 -3.61 -13.46 -26.37
CA ALA A 85 -4.16 -14.09 -25.19
C ALA A 85 -5.08 -15.24 -25.57
N ASN A 86 -4.94 -16.38 -24.90
CA ASN A 86 -5.87 -17.49 -24.96
C ASN A 86 -6.71 -17.48 -23.68
N ILE A 87 -8.03 -17.30 -23.82
CA ILE A 87 -8.99 -17.32 -22.72
C ILE A 87 -9.91 -18.53 -22.93
N ASN A 88 -9.85 -19.51 -22.03
CA ASN A 88 -10.67 -20.73 -22.09
C ASN A 88 -10.64 -21.44 -23.47
N GLY A 89 -9.50 -21.40 -24.17
CA GLY A 89 -9.31 -22.01 -25.49
C GLY A 89 -9.59 -21.08 -26.67
N THR A 90 -10.13 -19.87 -26.46
CA THR A 90 -10.35 -18.89 -27.52
C THR A 90 -9.16 -17.93 -27.61
N GLU A 91 -8.56 -17.82 -28.79
CA GLU A 91 -7.44 -16.91 -29.04
C GLU A 91 -7.91 -15.51 -29.41
N TYR A 92 -7.27 -14.52 -28.79
CA TYR A 92 -7.49 -13.11 -28.99
C TYR A 92 -6.15 -12.43 -29.29
N GLU A 93 -6.16 -11.52 -30.25
CA GLU A 93 -4.99 -10.68 -30.58
C GLU A 93 -5.26 -9.24 -30.16
N ASN A 94 -4.23 -8.55 -29.67
CA ASN A 94 -4.25 -7.15 -29.25
C ASN A 94 -5.45 -6.81 -28.36
N ILE A 95 -5.56 -7.49 -27.22
CA ILE A 95 -6.69 -7.36 -26.30
C ILE A 95 -6.26 -6.76 -24.95
N GLU A 96 -7.08 -5.86 -24.44
CA GLU A 96 -6.95 -5.36 -23.07
C GLU A 96 -7.68 -6.28 -22.10
N LEU A 97 -6.94 -6.83 -21.15
CA LEU A 97 -7.43 -7.68 -20.08
C LEU A 97 -7.47 -6.87 -18.79
N THR A 98 -8.67 -6.47 -18.36
CA THR A 98 -8.87 -5.79 -17.08
C THR A 98 -9.33 -6.81 -16.04
N PHE A 99 -8.43 -7.21 -15.17
CA PHE A 99 -8.75 -8.06 -14.02
C PHE A 99 -9.29 -7.20 -12.88
N LEU A 100 -10.49 -7.54 -12.41
CA LEU A 100 -11.01 -7.13 -11.12
C LEU A 100 -10.83 -8.27 -10.11
N TYR A 101 -11.24 -8.04 -8.87
CA TYR A 101 -11.14 -9.03 -7.79
C TYR A 101 -11.78 -10.38 -8.15
N ASP A 102 -12.96 -10.37 -8.79
CA ASP A 102 -13.82 -11.53 -9.03
C ASP A 102 -14.04 -11.87 -10.52
N ARG A 103 -13.69 -10.96 -11.44
CA ARG A 103 -13.96 -11.10 -12.88
C ARG A 103 -12.85 -10.55 -13.74
N LEU A 104 -12.70 -11.14 -14.92
CA LEU A 104 -11.95 -10.59 -16.04
C LEU A 104 -12.91 -9.84 -16.97
N VAL A 105 -12.64 -8.56 -17.22
CA VAL A 105 -13.35 -7.74 -18.18
C VAL A 105 -12.46 -7.53 -19.39
N THR A 106 -12.98 -7.86 -20.56
CA THR A 106 -12.35 -7.60 -21.86
C THR A 106 -13.26 -6.72 -22.71
N ALA A 107 -12.78 -6.25 -23.86
CA ALA A 107 -13.61 -5.50 -24.80
C ALA A 107 -14.77 -6.33 -25.40
N ARG A 108 -14.69 -7.67 -25.33
CA ARG A 108 -15.66 -8.59 -25.96
C ARG A 108 -16.62 -9.21 -24.97
N GLU A 109 -16.12 -9.60 -23.80
CA GLU A 109 -16.87 -10.33 -22.79
C GLU A 109 -16.38 -10.04 -21.38
N THR A 110 -17.24 -10.32 -20.41
CA THR A 110 -16.89 -10.34 -18.98
C THR A 110 -17.01 -11.76 -18.47
N VAL A 111 -15.91 -12.31 -17.98
CA VAL A 111 -15.79 -13.70 -17.53
C VAL A 111 -15.51 -13.71 -16.03
N PRO A 112 -16.35 -14.35 -15.19
CA PRO A 112 -16.01 -14.59 -13.78
C PRO A 112 -14.71 -15.39 -13.66
N LEU A 113 -13.83 -15.01 -12.73
CA LEU A 113 -12.54 -15.70 -12.55
C LEU A 113 -12.72 -17.16 -12.12
N ASP A 114 -13.84 -17.51 -11.49
CA ASP A 114 -14.18 -18.88 -11.10
C ASP A 114 -14.42 -19.79 -12.31
N HIS A 115 -14.80 -19.21 -13.45
CA HIS A 115 -15.02 -19.93 -14.71
C HIS A 115 -13.80 -19.89 -15.64
N LEU A 116 -12.72 -19.27 -15.18
CA LEU A 116 -11.51 -19.08 -15.98
C LEU A 116 -10.56 -20.25 -15.69
N THR A 117 -10.59 -21.26 -16.55
CA THR A 117 -9.82 -22.51 -16.41
C THR A 117 -8.40 -22.35 -16.92
N HIS A 118 -8.25 -21.67 -18.05
CA HIS A 118 -6.97 -21.42 -18.70
C HIS A 118 -6.94 -19.98 -19.22
N LEU A 119 -5.94 -19.23 -18.77
CA LEU A 119 -5.60 -17.94 -19.33
C LEU A 119 -4.09 -17.85 -19.45
N SER A 120 -3.63 -17.64 -20.68
CA SER A 120 -2.21 -17.46 -20.98
C SER A 120 -2.04 -16.52 -22.16
N GLY A 121 -0.89 -15.90 -22.29
CA GLY A 121 -0.64 -14.99 -23.39
C GLY A 121 0.74 -14.37 -23.36
N ARG A 122 0.94 -13.38 -24.22
CA ARG A 122 2.14 -12.53 -24.22
C ARG A 122 1.74 -11.09 -23.97
N THR A 123 2.48 -10.41 -23.11
CA THR A 123 2.25 -9.00 -22.79
C THR A 123 3.57 -8.24 -22.74
N ALA A 124 3.57 -7.04 -23.33
CA ALA A 124 4.66 -6.07 -23.17
C ALA A 124 4.37 -5.06 -22.06
N PHE A 125 3.14 -5.02 -21.53
CA PHE A 125 2.70 -3.98 -20.61
C PHE A 125 1.64 -4.50 -19.64
N ALA A 126 1.95 -4.36 -18.34
CA ALA A 126 1.04 -4.62 -17.26
C ALA A 126 0.97 -3.42 -16.32
N GLN A 127 -0.24 -3.03 -15.94
CA GLN A 127 -0.51 -2.00 -14.95
C GLN A 127 -1.11 -2.63 -13.72
N PHE A 128 -0.47 -2.42 -12.58
CA PHE A 128 -0.90 -2.96 -11.30
C PHE A 128 -1.39 -1.82 -10.39
N PRO A 129 -2.34 -2.10 -9.49
CA PRO A 129 -2.72 -1.18 -8.43
C PRO A 129 -1.54 -1.02 -7.48
N ARG A 130 -1.17 0.24 -7.15
CA ARG A 130 -0.15 0.51 -6.14
C ARG A 130 -0.84 0.77 -4.80
N GLU A 131 -0.44 0.05 -3.77
CA GLU A 131 -0.69 0.52 -2.41
C GLU A 131 0.38 1.53 -2.00
N ALA A 132 -0.06 2.65 -1.44
CA ALA A 132 0.82 3.67 -0.87
C ALA A 132 1.38 3.24 0.50
N MET A 133 0.66 2.38 1.23
CA MET A 133 0.98 1.95 2.59
C MET A 133 0.24 0.64 2.86
N GLY A 134 0.94 -0.39 3.38
CA GLY A 134 0.31 -1.67 3.66
C GLY A 134 -0.79 -1.54 4.71
N PHE A 135 -1.91 -2.24 4.54
CA PHE A 135 -3.06 -2.16 5.47
C PHE A 135 -2.68 -2.45 6.94
N GLY A 136 -1.65 -3.28 7.18
CA GLY A 136 -1.09 -3.51 8.51
C GLY A 136 -0.50 -2.25 9.16
N ASP A 137 0.21 -1.42 8.38
CA ASP A 137 0.81 -0.19 8.88
C ASP A 137 -0.26 0.85 9.24
N VAL A 138 -1.35 0.89 8.47
CA VAL A 138 -2.51 1.76 8.76
C VAL A 138 -3.15 1.37 10.09
N LYS A 139 -3.36 0.07 10.34
CA LYS A 139 -3.89 -0.44 11.62
C LYS A 139 -2.97 -0.12 12.78
N LEU A 140 -1.66 -0.33 12.61
CA LEU A 140 -0.66 -0.02 13.62
C LEU A 140 -0.66 1.47 13.95
N LEU A 141 -0.70 2.33 12.93
CA LEU A 141 -0.73 3.77 13.09
C LEU A 141 -2.04 4.26 13.72
N ALA A 142 -3.18 3.63 13.44
CA ALA A 142 -4.44 3.91 14.13
C ALA A 142 -4.38 3.55 15.62
N ALA A 143 -3.79 2.39 15.95
CA ALA A 143 -3.57 2.00 17.34
C ALA A 143 -2.65 2.99 18.05
N ILE A 144 -1.49 3.31 17.46
CA ILE A 144 -0.55 4.33 17.97
C ILE A 144 -1.29 5.67 18.16
N GLY A 145 -2.05 6.11 17.16
CA GLY A 145 -2.76 7.37 17.17
C GLY A 145 -3.78 7.51 18.30
N THR A 146 -4.32 6.40 18.78
CA THR A 146 -5.22 6.38 19.95
C THR A 146 -4.47 6.76 21.24
N PHE A 147 -3.20 6.39 21.37
CA PHE A 147 -2.40 6.67 22.56
C PHE A 147 -1.70 8.04 22.51
N VAL A 148 -1.22 8.45 21.34
CA VAL A 148 -0.39 9.66 21.21
C VAL A 148 -1.09 10.85 20.56
N GLY A 149 -2.33 10.67 20.12
CA GLY A 149 -3.15 11.70 19.52
C GLY A 149 -2.66 12.17 18.15
N TRP A 150 -3.37 13.14 17.57
CA TRP A 150 -3.13 13.60 16.21
C TRP A 150 -1.75 14.22 15.96
N LYS A 151 -1.19 14.93 16.96
CA LYS A 151 0.18 15.48 16.89
C LYS A 151 1.21 14.37 16.84
N GLY A 152 1.00 13.32 17.64
CA GLY A 152 1.87 12.15 17.66
C GLY A 152 1.79 11.36 16.37
N ILE A 153 0.62 11.25 15.75
CA ILE A 153 0.48 10.62 14.42
C ILE A 153 1.36 11.32 13.39
N LEU A 154 1.26 12.66 13.28
CA LEU A 154 2.04 13.43 12.31
C LEU A 154 3.54 13.26 12.51
N PHE A 155 4.01 13.36 13.76
CA PHE A 155 5.40 13.10 14.08
C PHE A 155 5.81 11.66 13.76
N THR A 156 5.00 10.68 14.15
CA THR A 156 5.29 9.25 13.97
C THR A 156 5.48 8.92 12.50
N ILE A 157 4.60 9.41 11.62
CA ILE A 157 4.73 9.20 10.18
C ILE A 157 6.03 9.82 9.66
N ALA A 158 6.29 11.09 9.99
CA ALA A 158 7.47 11.80 9.51
C ALA A 158 8.79 11.15 9.99
N ALA A 159 8.87 10.83 11.28
CA ALA A 159 10.03 10.20 11.88
C ALA A 159 10.22 8.76 11.36
N ALA A 160 9.14 7.99 11.18
CA ALA A 160 9.23 6.65 10.61
C ALA A 160 9.71 6.68 9.16
N SER A 161 9.25 7.63 8.34
CA SER A 161 9.76 7.83 6.98
C SER A 161 11.24 8.19 6.97
N PHE A 162 11.68 9.08 7.86
CA PHE A 162 13.09 9.45 7.98
C PHE A 162 13.97 8.27 8.40
N LEU A 163 13.53 7.51 9.41
CA LEU A 163 14.23 6.32 9.89
C LEU A 163 14.28 5.25 8.79
N GLY A 164 13.14 4.94 8.19
CA GLY A 164 13.04 3.95 7.11
C GLY A 164 13.91 4.31 5.89
N ALA A 165 13.95 5.58 5.49
CA ALA A 165 14.82 6.05 4.43
C ALA A 165 16.31 5.91 4.81
N THR A 166 16.67 6.32 6.02
CA THR A 166 18.06 6.24 6.50
C THR A 166 18.55 4.80 6.53
N PHE A 167 17.80 3.89 7.18
CA PHE A 167 18.15 2.48 7.24
C PHE A 167 18.08 1.79 5.87
N GLY A 168 17.14 2.18 5.01
CA GLY A 168 17.04 1.69 3.65
C GLY A 168 18.26 2.05 2.80
N ILE A 169 18.70 3.31 2.84
CA ILE A 169 19.91 3.78 2.15
C ILE A 169 21.14 3.03 2.66
N ILE A 170 21.30 2.88 3.98
CA ILE A 170 22.43 2.16 4.57
C ILE A 170 22.43 0.68 4.14
N ALA A 171 21.27 0.03 4.11
CA ALA A 171 21.15 -1.37 3.71
C ALA A 171 21.52 -1.59 2.24
N ILE A 172 21.07 -0.70 1.34
CA ILE A 172 21.44 -0.71 -0.09
C ILE A 172 22.94 -0.45 -0.24
N ALA A 173 23.49 0.55 0.45
CA ALA A 173 24.91 0.90 0.39
C ALA A 173 25.82 -0.23 0.91
N SER A 174 25.33 -1.04 1.87
CA SER A 174 26.07 -2.17 2.43
C SER A 174 26.03 -3.43 1.55
N GLY A 175 25.38 -3.39 0.38
CA GLY A 175 25.28 -4.53 -0.55
C GLY A 175 24.44 -5.70 -0.02
N LYS A 176 23.77 -5.54 1.12
CA LYS A 176 23.00 -6.60 1.79
C LYS A 176 21.58 -6.75 1.24
N ARG A 177 21.15 -5.89 0.30
CA ARG A 177 19.77 -5.87 -0.17
C ARG A 177 19.67 -5.32 -1.60
N GLU A 178 18.89 -6.00 -2.43
CA GLU A 178 18.53 -5.52 -3.76
C GLU A 178 17.68 -4.24 -3.66
N ARG A 179 17.84 -3.33 -4.64
CA ARG A 179 17.12 -2.05 -4.70
C ARG A 179 15.59 -2.20 -4.68
N SER A 180 15.04 -3.38 -5.00
CA SER A 180 13.60 -3.63 -5.12
C SER A 180 12.97 -4.33 -3.90
N ALA A 181 13.75 -4.70 -2.88
CA ALA A 181 13.20 -5.47 -1.76
C ALA A 181 12.29 -4.60 -0.87
N LYS A 182 11.00 -4.97 -0.75
CA LYS A 182 10.00 -4.31 0.11
C LYS A 182 10.55 -4.10 1.53
N ILE A 183 10.72 -2.85 1.96
CA ILE A 183 11.16 -2.50 3.33
C ILE A 183 9.90 -2.46 4.21
N PRO A 184 9.79 -3.28 5.28
CA PRO A 184 8.64 -3.24 6.16
C PRO A 184 8.62 -1.91 6.92
N PHE A 185 7.54 -1.15 6.82
CA PHE A 185 7.42 0.18 7.42
C PHE A 185 7.02 0.13 8.91
N GLY A 186 6.25 -0.88 9.30
CA GLY A 186 5.77 -1.11 10.67
C GLY A 186 6.81 -0.98 11.80
N PRO A 187 8.02 -1.58 11.70
CA PRO A 187 9.05 -1.42 12.73
C PRO A 187 9.48 0.03 12.96
N TYR A 188 9.57 0.83 11.89
CA TYR A 188 9.93 2.25 11.99
C TYR A 188 8.80 3.09 12.57
N LEU A 189 7.54 2.75 12.27
CA LEU A 189 6.36 3.34 12.93
C LEU A 189 6.37 3.09 14.42
N ALA A 190 6.63 1.85 14.85
CA ALA A 190 6.70 1.51 16.27
C ALA A 190 7.84 2.28 16.97
N MET A 191 9.03 2.35 16.36
CA MET A 191 10.16 3.10 16.91
C MET A 191 9.87 4.60 17.02
N ALA A 192 9.28 5.20 15.98
CA ALA A 192 8.88 6.61 15.99
C ALA A 192 7.80 6.91 17.05
N ALA A 193 6.85 6.00 17.26
CA ALA A 193 5.83 6.12 18.30
C ALA A 193 6.43 6.07 19.71
N VAL A 194 7.40 5.17 19.95
CA VAL A 194 8.15 5.11 21.21
C VAL A 194 8.89 6.42 21.46
N ILE A 195 9.59 6.95 20.45
CA ILE A 195 10.27 8.25 20.55
C ILE A 195 9.28 9.34 20.96
N TRP A 196 8.09 9.39 20.35
CA TRP A 196 7.08 10.36 20.71
C TRP A 196 6.51 10.17 22.12
N LEU A 197 6.29 8.92 22.57
CA LEU A 197 5.78 8.66 23.91
C LEU A 197 6.70 9.22 25.01
N PHE A 198 8.01 9.10 24.83
CA PHE A 198 9.00 9.54 25.82
C PHE A 198 9.45 10.99 25.64
N TRP A 199 9.59 11.47 24.41
CA TRP A 199 10.13 12.80 24.11
C TRP A 199 9.14 13.77 23.46
N GLY A 200 7.92 13.33 23.12
CA GLY A 200 6.92 14.16 22.42
C GLY A 200 6.52 15.41 23.20
N GLY A 201 6.41 15.31 24.53
CA GLY A 201 6.14 16.47 25.39
C GLY A 201 7.22 17.54 25.28
N SER A 202 8.49 17.14 25.40
CA SER A 202 9.66 18.02 25.30
C SER A 202 9.85 18.60 23.91
N LEU A 203 9.53 17.84 22.86
CA LEU A 203 9.59 18.31 21.47
C LEU A 203 8.53 19.38 21.20
N VAL A 204 7.31 19.20 21.72
CA VAL A 204 6.23 20.17 21.57
C VAL A 204 6.52 21.44 22.36
N SER A 205 7.11 21.35 23.55
CA SER A 205 7.51 22.53 24.33
C SER A 205 8.66 23.28 23.64
N LEU A 206 9.68 22.57 23.14
CA LEU A 206 10.78 23.16 22.39
C LEU A 206 10.28 23.90 21.14
N TYR A 207 9.33 23.32 20.41
CA TYR A 207 8.72 23.97 19.25
C TYR A 207 7.96 25.23 19.63
N ARG A 208 7.15 25.20 20.70
CA ARG A 208 6.42 26.40 21.18
C ARG A 208 7.37 27.50 21.61
N GLU A 209 8.43 27.16 22.35
CA GLU A 209 9.41 28.14 22.81
C GLU A 209 10.20 28.75 21.67
N THR A 210 10.56 27.97 20.66
CA THR A 210 11.28 28.47 19.48
C THR A 210 10.39 29.36 18.61
N LEU A 211 9.11 28.99 18.43
CA LEU A 211 8.15 29.74 17.62
C LEU A 211 7.69 31.05 18.30
N LEU A 212 7.59 31.07 19.63
CA LEU A 212 7.22 32.27 20.40
C LEU A 212 8.39 33.24 20.62
N ARG A 213 9.62 32.83 20.27
CA ARG A 213 10.83 33.66 20.30
C ARG A 213 11.17 34.31 18.96
N LEU A 214 10.47 33.93 17.89
CA LEU A 214 10.49 34.55 16.56
C LEU A 214 9.40 35.62 16.46
#